data_AF-A0A7U9SMJ0-F1
#
_entry.id   AF-A0A7U9SMJ0-F1
#
_cell.length_a   1.000
_cell.length_b   1.000
_cell.length_c   1.000
_cell.angle_alpha   90.00
_cell.angle_beta   90.00
_cell.angle_gamma   90.00
#
_symmetry.space_group_name_H-M   'P 1'
#
loop_
_entity.id
_entity.type
_entity.pdbx_description
1 polymer ?
#
loop_
_entity_poly.entity_id
_entity_poly.type
_entity_poly.pdbx_seq_one_letter_code
_entity_poly.pdbx_strand_id
1 'polypeptide(L)'
;MANGVTDVLMTYPGAEDYAAFNEEVFFVGTASQAQEAGYDLNVVLSGVGNAQETVGKPDILAMEDARLLIMDIAEPVKLGGKALYISDNATVSQNAKTAWRIHGESGLVYVIFK
;
A
#
# COMPACT_ATOMS: atom_id res chain seq x y z
N MET A 1 -11.51 24.41 30.77
CA MET A 1 -11.17 24.82 29.39
C MET A 1 -10.91 23.54 28.62
N ALA A 2 -11.70 23.24 27.59
CA ALA A 2 -11.42 22.12 26.69
C ALA A 2 -10.28 22.55 25.77
N ASN A 3 -9.25 21.73 25.62
CA ASN A 3 -7.93 22.10 25.11
C ASN A 3 -7.87 22.37 23.59
N GLY A 4 -8.86 23.05 22.99
CA GLY A 4 -8.77 23.59 21.62
C GLY A 4 -8.45 22.58 20.51
N VAL A 5 -8.69 21.29 20.71
CA VAL A 5 -8.47 20.25 19.69
C VAL A 5 -9.73 20.10 18.85
N THR A 6 -9.56 20.02 17.53
CA THR A 6 -10.62 19.69 16.56
C THR A 6 -10.22 18.44 15.80
N ASP A 7 -11.09 17.43 15.82
CA ASP A 7 -10.96 16.23 15.00
C ASP A 7 -11.79 16.39 13.72
N VAL A 8 -11.22 16.00 12.58
CA VAL A 8 -11.91 16.01 11.29
C VAL A 8 -11.96 14.59 10.76
N LEU A 9 -13.17 14.14 10.38
CA LEU A 9 -13.36 12.90 9.63
C LEU A 9 -13.82 13.26 8.22
N MET A 10 -13.01 12.89 7.22
CA MET A 10 -13.33 13.06 5.81
C MET A 10 -13.54 11.69 5.17
N THR A 11 -14.55 11.57 4.32
CA THR A 11 -14.86 10.34 3.59
C THR A 11 -14.78 10.62 2.10
N TYR A 12 -13.97 9.83 1.41
CA TYR A 12 -13.78 9.87 -0.03
C TYR A 12 -14.50 8.67 -0.67
N PRO A 13 -15.06 8.80 -1.89
CA PRO A 13 -15.68 7.67 -2.57
C PRO A 13 -14.71 6.51 -2.84
N GLY A 14 -13.46 6.82 -3.22
CA GLY A 14 -12.42 5.83 -3.46
C GLY A 14 -11.00 6.34 -3.21
N ALA A 15 -10.04 5.42 -3.43
CA ALA A 15 -8.61 5.70 -3.34
C ALA A 15 -8.16 6.80 -4.32
N GLU A 16 -8.74 6.80 -5.53
CA GLU A 16 -8.46 7.80 -6.56
C GLU A 16 -8.90 9.21 -6.16
N ASP A 17 -10.05 9.36 -5.50
CA ASP A 17 -10.54 10.66 -5.01
C ASP A 17 -9.66 11.18 -3.87
N TYR A 18 -9.21 10.28 -2.98
CA TYR A 18 -8.24 10.62 -1.94
C TYR A 18 -6.93 11.11 -2.57
N ALA A 19 -6.37 10.36 -3.52
CA ALA A 19 -5.14 10.71 -4.22
C ALA A 19 -5.25 12.08 -4.91
N ALA A 20 -6.34 12.28 -5.67
CA ALA A 20 -6.58 13.52 -6.40
C ALA A 20 -6.77 14.73 -5.48
N PHE A 21 -7.50 14.57 -4.37
CA PHE A 21 -7.75 15.67 -3.43
C PHE A 21 -6.48 16.07 -2.65
N ASN A 22 -5.67 15.10 -2.26
CA ASN A 22 -4.46 15.34 -1.47
C ASN A 22 -3.21 15.59 -2.33
N GLU A 23 -3.32 15.45 -3.66
CA GLU A 23 -2.20 15.54 -4.61
C GLU A 23 -1.09 14.49 -4.32
N GLU A 24 -1.50 13.32 -3.85
CA GLU A 24 -0.61 12.24 -3.39
C GLU A 24 -0.69 11.01 -4.30
N VAL A 25 0.34 10.15 -4.21
CA VAL A 25 0.26 8.81 -4.83
C VAL A 25 -0.46 7.87 -3.87
N PHE A 26 -1.67 7.44 -4.26
CA PHE A 26 -2.43 6.44 -3.52
C PHE A 26 -3.30 5.59 -4.46
N PHE A 27 -2.82 4.39 -4.78
CA PHE A 27 -3.46 3.47 -5.70
C PHE A 27 -3.86 2.17 -5.01
N VAL A 28 -5.07 1.67 -5.30
CA VAL A 28 -5.52 0.34 -4.85
C VAL A 28 -6.24 -0.38 -5.99
N GLY A 29 -5.63 -1.43 -6.54
CA GLY A 29 -6.17 -2.15 -7.71
C GLY A 29 -5.59 -3.55 -7.84
N THR A 30 -5.65 -4.13 -9.04
CA THR A 30 -4.88 -5.33 -9.41
C THR A 30 -3.50 -4.93 -9.94
N ALA A 31 -2.59 -5.90 -10.06
CA ALA A 31 -1.29 -5.66 -10.69
C ALA A 31 -1.41 -5.20 -12.16
N SER A 32 -2.36 -5.75 -12.92
CA SER A 32 -2.64 -5.30 -14.31
C SER A 32 -3.07 -3.83 -14.34
N GLN A 33 -3.99 -3.43 -13.47
CA GLN A 33 -4.45 -2.04 -13.38
C GLN A 33 -3.31 -1.09 -12.99
N ALA A 34 -2.40 -1.51 -12.10
CA ALA A 34 -1.24 -0.70 -11.74
C ALA A 34 -0.29 -0.49 -12.93
N GLN A 35 -0.07 -1.55 -13.72
CA GLN A 35 0.74 -1.47 -14.93
C GLN A 35 0.11 -0.56 -15.99
N GLU A 36 -1.20 -0.66 -16.19
CA GLU A 36 -1.97 0.22 -17.09
C GLU A 36 -1.92 1.69 -16.63
N ALA A 37 -1.92 1.93 -15.31
CA ALA A 37 -1.74 3.25 -14.72
C ALA A 37 -0.29 3.78 -14.78
N GLY A 38 0.66 2.98 -15.26
CA GLY A 38 2.05 3.39 -15.48
C GLY A 38 3.00 3.16 -14.30
N TYR A 39 2.59 2.43 -13.26
CA TYR A 39 3.48 2.10 -12.15
C TYR A 39 4.54 1.06 -12.56
N ASP A 40 5.78 1.24 -12.08
CA ASP A 40 6.85 0.27 -12.31
C ASP A 40 6.72 -0.90 -11.33
N LEU A 41 6.37 -2.07 -11.86
CA LEU A 41 6.29 -3.32 -11.10
C LEU A 41 7.59 -4.13 -11.13
N ASN A 42 8.69 -3.59 -11.68
CA ASN A 42 10.01 -4.21 -11.61
C ASN A 42 10.63 -4.07 -10.20
N VAL A 43 9.89 -4.54 -9.21
CA VAL A 43 10.23 -4.54 -7.79
C VAL A 43 10.35 -5.98 -7.29
N VAL A 44 11.07 -6.14 -6.20
CA VAL A 44 11.11 -7.39 -5.43
C VAL A 44 10.37 -7.13 -4.14
N LEU A 45 9.39 -7.98 -3.83
CA LEU A 45 8.63 -7.89 -2.58
C LEU A 45 8.94 -9.11 -1.72
N SER A 46 9.03 -8.88 -0.41
CA SER A 46 9.31 -9.91 0.59
C SER A 46 8.03 -10.35 1.30
N GLY A 47 7.91 -11.64 1.57
CA GLY A 47 6.76 -12.23 2.25
C GLY A 47 6.64 -11.78 3.70
N VAL A 48 5.43 -11.37 4.10
CA VAL A 48 5.13 -10.93 5.49
C VAL A 48 5.30 -12.07 6.49
N GLY A 49 4.97 -13.30 6.10
CA GLY A 49 5.14 -14.50 6.95
C GLY A 49 6.55 -15.10 6.92
N ASN A 50 7.31 -14.83 5.86
CA ASN A 50 8.65 -15.34 5.65
C ASN A 50 9.42 -14.40 4.71
N ALA A 51 10.34 -13.60 5.24
CA ALA A 51 11.11 -12.63 4.45
C ALA A 51 12.06 -13.26 3.42
N GLN A 52 12.31 -14.58 3.49
CA GLN A 52 13.09 -15.30 2.47
C GLN A 52 12.24 -15.68 1.25
N GLU A 53 10.92 -15.61 1.37
CA GLU A 53 10.01 -15.79 0.25
C GLU A 53 9.87 -14.45 -0.48
N THR A 54 10.33 -14.40 -1.72
CA THR A 54 10.28 -13.17 -2.52
C THR A 54 9.49 -13.40 -3.80
N VAL A 55 8.87 -12.31 -4.28
CA VAL A 55 8.12 -12.29 -5.53
C VAL A 55 8.61 -11.14 -6.39
N GLY A 56 8.78 -11.39 -7.69
CA GLY A 56 9.15 -10.39 -8.68
C GLY A 56 8.00 -10.06 -9.62
N LYS A 57 8.21 -9.16 -10.57
CA LYS A 57 7.20 -8.74 -11.57
C LYS A 57 6.36 -9.87 -12.16
N PRO A 58 6.92 -11.02 -12.61
CA PRO A 58 6.12 -12.10 -13.18
C PRO A 58 5.13 -12.69 -12.17
N ASP A 59 5.57 -12.89 -10.93
CA ASP A 59 4.73 -13.43 -9.85
C ASP A 59 3.65 -12.42 -9.46
N ILE A 60 4.04 -11.14 -9.32
CA ILE A 60 3.12 -10.04 -8.99
C ILE A 60 1.98 -9.96 -10.03
N LEU A 61 2.31 -10.07 -11.32
CA LEU A 61 1.32 -10.06 -12.40
C LEU A 61 0.45 -11.33 -12.45
N ALA A 62 0.98 -12.47 -12.01
CA ALA A 62 0.24 -13.74 -11.98
C ALA A 62 -0.76 -13.85 -10.81
N MET A 63 -0.67 -12.99 -9.79
CA MET A 63 -1.57 -12.98 -8.64
C MET A 63 -2.89 -12.24 -8.92
N GLU A 64 -3.71 -12.77 -9.83
CA GLU A 64 -4.97 -12.14 -10.27
C GLU A 64 -6.01 -11.99 -9.15
N ASP A 65 -5.96 -12.86 -8.14
CA ASP A 65 -6.87 -12.84 -6.99
C ASP A 65 -6.37 -11.98 -5.81
N ALA A 66 -5.24 -11.27 -5.99
CA ALA A 66 -4.69 -10.34 -5.02
C ALA A 66 -4.97 -8.88 -5.39
N ARG A 67 -4.96 -8.03 -4.37
CA ARG A 67 -4.96 -6.56 -4.54
C ARG A 67 -3.56 -6.02 -4.29
N LEU A 68 -3.24 -4.93 -4.98
CA LEU A 68 -2.00 -4.19 -4.86
C LEU A 68 -2.31 -2.76 -4.37
N LEU A 69 -1.70 -2.38 -3.26
CA LEU A 69 -1.60 -1.00 -2.78
C LEU A 69 -0.26 -0.44 -3.23
N ILE A 70 -0.27 0.74 -3.85
CA ILE A 70 0.93 1.54 -4.14
C ILE A 70 0.71 2.92 -3.52
N MET A 71 1.64 3.38 -2.69
CA MET A 71 1.47 4.66 -2.00
C MET A 71 2.77 5.45 -1.81
N ASP A 72 2.63 6.78 -1.81
CA ASP A 72 3.65 7.73 -1.36
C ASP A 72 3.18 8.57 -0.18
N ILE A 73 2.57 7.93 0.82
CA ILE A 73 2.08 8.63 2.02
C ILE A 73 2.74 8.09 3.29
N ALA A 74 2.82 8.92 4.33
CA ALA A 74 3.42 8.55 5.61
C ALA A 74 2.41 7.89 6.58
N GLU A 75 1.12 8.13 6.34
CA GLU A 75 0.03 7.68 7.19
C GLU A 75 -0.17 6.15 7.12
N PRO A 76 -0.48 5.49 8.25
CA PRO A 76 -0.83 4.09 8.24
C PRO A 76 -2.14 3.81 7.49
N VAL A 77 -2.11 2.84 6.60
CA VAL A 77 -3.23 2.44 5.75
C VAL A 77 -3.82 1.13 6.23
N LYS A 78 -5.10 1.14 6.59
CA LYS A 78 -5.84 -0.08 6.90
C LYS A 78 -6.26 -0.75 5.59
N LEU A 79 -5.82 -2.00 5.41
CA LEU A 79 -6.09 -2.80 4.23
C LEU A 79 -7.49 -3.44 4.30
N GLY A 80 -8.07 -3.70 3.12
CA GLY A 80 -9.30 -4.49 2.98
C GLY A 80 -9.10 -5.99 3.24
N GLY A 81 -7.85 -6.42 3.46
CA GLY A 81 -7.43 -7.81 3.67
C GLY A 81 -6.19 -7.89 4.55
N LYS A 82 -5.44 -8.99 4.45
CA LYS A 82 -4.11 -9.16 5.06
C LYS A 82 -3.02 -8.98 4.01
N ALA A 83 -1.99 -8.23 4.36
CA ALA A 83 -0.76 -8.13 3.59
C ALA A 83 -0.08 -9.51 3.47
N LEU A 84 0.34 -9.84 2.26
CA LEU A 84 1.06 -11.06 1.90
C LEU A 84 2.52 -10.76 1.59
N TYR A 85 2.78 -9.73 0.78
CA TYR A 85 4.13 -9.28 0.41
C TYR A 85 4.23 -7.76 0.50
N ILE A 86 5.42 -7.27 0.84
CA ILE A 86 5.71 -5.84 1.00
C ILE A 86 7.06 -5.47 0.37
N SER A 87 7.20 -4.22 -0.06
CA SER A 87 8.49 -3.65 -0.45
C SER A 87 9.38 -3.39 0.78
N ASP A 88 10.69 -3.26 0.56
CA ASP A 88 11.68 -3.12 1.64
C ASP A 88 11.51 -1.85 2.49
N ASN A 89 10.91 -0.80 1.92
CA ASN A 89 10.60 0.45 2.61
C ASN A 89 9.27 0.43 3.39
N ALA A 90 8.61 -0.72 3.49
CA ALA A 90 7.31 -0.88 4.11
C ALA A 90 7.36 -1.82 5.32
N THR A 91 6.39 -1.63 6.22
CA THR A 91 6.16 -2.57 7.32
C THR A 91 4.65 -2.70 7.58
N VAL A 92 4.28 -3.69 8.38
CA VAL A 92 2.88 -3.99 8.68
C VAL A 92 2.66 -4.24 10.17
N SER A 93 1.42 -4.00 10.60
CA SER A 93 0.94 -4.37 11.93
C SER A 93 1.08 -5.87 12.18
N GLN A 94 1.11 -6.29 13.45
CA GLN A 94 1.25 -7.70 13.86
C GLN A 94 0.20 -8.64 13.23
N ASN A 95 -1.00 -8.15 12.92
CA ASN A 95 -2.07 -8.93 12.28
C ASN A 95 -2.11 -8.79 10.75
N ALA A 96 -1.12 -8.09 10.17
CA ALA A 96 -0.95 -7.78 8.75
C ALA A 96 -2.10 -7.00 8.10
N LYS A 97 -2.94 -6.28 8.88
CA LYS A 97 -4.10 -5.54 8.33
C LYS A 97 -3.88 -4.04 8.15
N THR A 98 -2.76 -3.53 8.64
CA THR A 98 -2.36 -2.13 8.44
C THR A 98 -0.93 -2.11 7.92
N ALA A 99 -0.66 -1.31 6.89
CA ALA A 99 0.66 -1.10 6.32
C ALA A 99 1.06 0.37 6.41
N TRP A 100 2.35 0.65 6.56
CA TRP A 100 2.91 2.01 6.53
C TRP A 100 4.34 1.98 6.01
N ARG A 101 4.81 3.14 5.53
CA ARG A 101 6.22 3.35 5.20
C ARG A 101 7.06 3.35 6.47
N ILE A 102 8.22 2.71 6.42
CA ILE A 102 9.20 2.78 7.51
C ILE A 102 9.72 4.23 7.64
N HIS A 103 9.78 4.74 8.87
CA HIS A 103 10.24 6.11 9.11
C HIS A 103 11.67 6.34 8.59
N GLY A 104 11.87 7.40 7.80
CA GLY A 104 13.16 7.75 7.21
C GLY A 104 13.43 7.12 5.83
N GLU A 105 12.63 6.13 5.42
CA GLU A 105 12.67 5.61 4.05
C GLU A 105 11.91 6.53 3.08
N SER A 106 12.17 6.37 1.79
CA SER A 106 11.49 7.12 0.72
C SER A 106 11.11 6.21 -0.46
N GLY A 107 10.45 6.78 -1.47
CA GLY A 107 9.98 6.05 -2.65
C GLY A 107 8.68 5.28 -2.42
N LEU A 108 8.10 4.79 -3.51
CA LEU A 108 6.80 4.13 -3.48
C LEU A 108 6.83 2.88 -2.60
N VAL A 109 5.81 2.75 -1.75
CA VAL A 109 5.53 1.53 -1.00
C VAL A 109 4.61 0.64 -1.83
N TYR A 110 4.92 -0.65 -1.90
CA TYR A 110 4.12 -1.67 -2.57
C TYR A 110 3.67 -2.72 -1.56
N VAL A 111 2.38 -3.03 -1.54
CA VAL A 111 1.81 -4.07 -0.66
C VAL A 111 0.81 -4.93 -1.44
N ILE A 112 1.07 -6.23 -1.51
CA ILE A 112 0.12 -7.22 -2.02
C ILE A 112 -0.73 -7.74 -0.86
N PHE A 113 -2.05 -7.78 -1.00
CA PHE A 113 -2.96 -8.21 0.06
C PHE A 113 -4.20 -8.97 -0.44
N LYS A 114 -4.80 -9.77 0.45
CA LYS A 114 -6.06 -10.53 0.24
C LYS A 114 -6.95 -10.52 1.48
#